data_AF-A0A8D5U7N8-F1
#
_entry.id   AF-A0A8D5U7N8-F1
#
_cell.length_a   1.000
_cell.length_b   1.000
_cell.length_c   1.000
_cell.angle_alpha   90.00
_cell.angle_beta   90.00
_cell.angle_gamma   90.00
#
_symmetry.space_group_name_H-M   'P 1'
#
loop_
_entity.id
_entity.type
_entity.pdbx_description
1 polymer ?
#
loop_
_entity_poly.entity_id
_entity_poly.type
_entity_poly.pdbx_seq_one_letter_code
_entity_poly.pdbx_strand_id
1 'polypeptide(L)'
;MINSRELGWNVLTGIGFSFVITIVMAILAGIVKLFYPPTDISISPIISIFQSPALGIIQIIMLAGIIAFVTPVRSKVIREELGGIRRLGIYVGVGYLIFSILPYAFHVPYPQTYIGLIIAFNVINGFVGGYASTILS
;
A
#
# COMPACT_ATOMS: atom_id res chain seq x y z
N MET A 1 19.28 9.04 18.99
CA MET A 1 17.94 9.39 19.51
C MET A 1 17.00 9.48 18.33
N ILE A 2 15.80 8.92 18.42
CA ILE A 2 14.77 9.08 17.38
C ILE A 2 14.28 10.51 17.42
N ASN A 3 14.33 11.21 16.29
CA ASN A 3 13.73 12.53 16.16
C ASN A 3 12.20 12.39 16.09
N SER A 4 11.49 12.85 17.12
CA SER A 4 10.03 12.73 17.22
C SER A 4 9.30 13.44 16.08
N ARG A 5 9.86 14.56 15.58
CA ARG A 5 9.30 15.29 14.43
C ARG A 5 9.44 14.48 13.15
N GLU A 6 10.60 13.87 12.92
CA GLU A 6 10.83 13.01 11.76
C GLU A 6 9.94 11.77 11.79
N LEU A 7 9.80 11.13 12.95
CA LEU A 7 8.88 10.01 13.14
C LEU A 7 7.44 10.39 12.80
N GLY A 8 6.96 11.53 13.32
CA GLY A 8 5.61 12.02 13.06
C GLY A 8 5.34 12.25 11.58
N TRP A 9 6.31 12.86 10.86
CA TRP A 9 6.21 13.05 9.41
C TRP A 9 6.19 11.74 8.64
N ASN A 10 7.10 10.81 8.97
CA ASN A 10 7.16 9.52 8.28
C ASN A 10 5.90 8.68 8.52
N VAL A 11 5.33 8.69 9.73
CA VAL A 11 4.07 8.01 10.02
C VAL A 11 2.92 8.63 9.22
N LEU A 12 2.77 9.96 9.24
CA LEU A 12 1.70 10.64 8.53
C LEU A 12 1.79 10.41 7.01
N THR A 13 2.99 10.56 6.44
CA THR A 13 3.25 10.29 5.02
C THR A 13 3.05 8.82 4.69
N GLY A 14 3.43 7.90 5.57
CA GLY A 14 3.20 6.46 5.40
C GLY A 14 1.73 6.10 5.32
N ILE A 15 0.90 6.68 6.20
CA ILE A 15 -0.56 6.51 6.18
C ILE A 15 -1.12 7.04 4.86
N GLY A 16 -0.78 8.28 4.50
CA GLY A 16 -1.23 8.88 3.23
C GLY A 16 -0.84 8.04 2.02
N PHE A 17 0.40 7.55 1.98
CA PHE A 17 0.88 6.71 0.88
C PHE A 17 0.14 5.37 0.80
N SER A 18 -0.15 4.73 1.93
CA SER A 18 -0.96 3.50 1.96
C SER A 18 -2.36 3.73 1.38
N PHE A 19 -3.02 4.84 1.74
CA PHE A 19 -4.32 5.19 1.17
C PHE A 19 -4.25 5.43 -0.34
N VAL A 20 -3.20 6.09 -0.84
CA VAL A 20 -2.98 6.27 -2.28
C VAL A 20 -2.86 4.92 -2.98
N ILE A 21 -2.07 3.98 -2.43
CA ILE A 21 -1.98 2.62 -2.98
C ILE A 21 -3.36 1.96 -3.02
N THR A 22 -4.14 2.05 -1.93
CA THR A 22 -5.51 1.49 -1.87
C THR A 22 -6.41 2.05 -2.96
N ILE A 23 -6.40 3.37 -3.16
CA ILE A 23 -7.20 4.03 -4.20
C ILE A 23 -6.81 3.51 -5.58
N VAL A 24 -5.50 3.39 -5.86
CA VAL A 24 -5.01 2.84 -7.13
C VAL A 24 -5.49 1.39 -7.30
N MET A 25 -5.39 0.54 -6.27
CA MET A 25 -5.87 -0.85 -6.34
C MET A 25 -7.37 -0.94 -6.59
N ALA A 26 -8.17 -0.06 -5.97
CA ALA A 26 -9.61 0.02 -6.19
C ALA A 26 -9.96 0.45 -7.62
N ILE A 27 -9.24 1.44 -8.17
CA ILE A 27 -9.40 1.87 -9.57
C ILE A 27 -9.08 0.70 -10.51
N LEU A 28 -7.97 -0.01 -10.29
CA LEU A 28 -7.59 -1.18 -11.11
C LEU A 28 -8.65 -2.27 -11.04
N ALA A 29 -9.18 -2.58 -9.85
CA ALA A 29 -10.27 -3.54 -9.69
C ALA A 29 -11.54 -3.12 -10.43
N GLY A 30 -11.87 -1.82 -10.40
CA GLY A 30 -12.98 -1.25 -11.17
C GLY A 30 -12.79 -1.37 -12.68
N ILE A 31 -11.59 -1.06 -13.18
CA ILE A 31 -11.23 -1.20 -14.60
C ILE A 31 -11.34 -2.67 -15.03
N VAL A 32 -10.72 -3.60 -14.29
CA VAL A 32 -10.78 -5.03 -14.63
C VAL A 32 -12.22 -5.53 -14.60
N LYS A 33 -13.02 -5.14 -13.60
CA LYS A 33 -14.43 -5.51 -13.55
C LYS A 33 -15.25 -4.94 -14.72
N LEU A 34 -14.91 -3.75 -15.20
CA LEU A 34 -15.57 -3.16 -16.37
C LEU A 34 -15.31 -3.97 -17.65
N PHE A 35 -14.09 -4.44 -17.85
CA PHE A 35 -13.70 -5.24 -19.03
C PHE A 35 -13.96 -6.74 -18.88
N TYR A 36 -14.00 -7.24 -17.64
CA TYR A 36 -14.22 -8.64 -17.27
C TYR A 36 -15.25 -8.74 -16.13
N PRO A 37 -16.55 -8.63 -16.45
CA PRO A 37 -17.65 -8.52 -15.48
C PRO A 37 -17.75 -9.58 -14.38
N PRO A 38 -17.43 -10.88 -14.60
CA PRO A 38 -17.50 -11.88 -13.53
C PRO A 38 -16.38 -11.74 -12.49
N THR A 39 -15.55 -10.68 -12.55
CA THR A 39 -14.47 -10.44 -11.60
C THR A 39 -14.99 -9.74 -10.34
N ASP A 40 -14.66 -10.32 -9.18
CA ASP A 40 -14.90 -9.70 -7.88
C ASP A 40 -13.99 -8.49 -7.65
N ILE A 41 -14.51 -7.48 -6.94
CA ILE A 41 -13.72 -6.30 -6.58
C ILE A 41 -12.84 -6.68 -5.40
N SER A 42 -11.54 -6.78 -5.64
CA SER A 42 -10.55 -6.95 -4.60
C SER A 42 -9.47 -5.86 -4.66
N ILE A 43 -9.09 -5.32 -3.51
CA ILE A 43 -8.00 -4.33 -3.38
C ILE A 43 -6.68 -4.96 -2.89
N SER A 44 -6.72 -6.25 -2.56
CA SER A 44 -5.58 -7.01 -2.04
C SER A 44 -4.94 -7.81 -3.15
N PRO A 45 -3.70 -7.49 -3.57
CA PRO A 45 -3.04 -8.17 -4.68
C PRO A 45 -2.92 -9.68 -4.45
N ILE A 46 -2.64 -10.09 -3.20
CA ILE A 46 -2.50 -11.51 -2.83
C ILE A 46 -3.85 -12.23 -2.96
N ILE A 47 -4.93 -11.67 -2.41
CA ILE A 47 -6.26 -12.29 -2.50
C ILE A 47 -6.74 -12.32 -3.95
N SER A 48 -6.49 -11.25 -4.69
CA SER A 48 -6.84 -11.16 -6.10
C SER A 48 -6.19 -12.26 -6.94
N ILE A 49 -4.96 -12.72 -6.64
CA ILE A 49 -4.36 -13.86 -7.37
C ILE A 49 -5.25 -15.11 -7.31
N PHE A 50 -5.86 -15.39 -6.16
CA PHE A 50 -6.66 -16.59 -5.95
C PHE A 50 -8.09 -16.45 -6.48
N GLN A 51 -8.63 -15.24 -6.55
CA GLN A 51 -9.99 -14.97 -7.03
C GLN A 51 -10.03 -14.68 -8.54
N SER A 52 -9.12 -13.84 -9.01
CA SER A 52 -8.97 -13.43 -10.42
C SER A 52 -7.49 -13.21 -10.73
N PRO A 53 -6.78 -14.25 -11.23
CA PRO A 53 -5.34 -14.19 -11.45
C PRO A 53 -4.89 -12.97 -12.26
N ALA A 54 -5.68 -12.56 -13.25
CA ALA A 54 -5.42 -11.37 -14.06
C ALA A 54 -5.40 -10.08 -13.21
N LEU A 55 -6.40 -9.87 -12.34
CA LEU A 55 -6.45 -8.73 -11.43
C LEU A 55 -5.25 -8.75 -10.48
N GLY A 56 -4.95 -9.90 -9.88
CA GLY A 56 -3.82 -10.05 -8.96
C GLY A 56 -2.48 -9.70 -9.60
N ILE A 57 -2.22 -10.20 -10.81
CA ILE A 57 -1.00 -9.89 -11.56
C ILE A 57 -0.90 -8.39 -11.86
N ILE A 58 -1.98 -7.76 -12.34
CA ILE A 58 -2.00 -6.32 -12.63
C ILE A 58 -1.72 -5.51 -11.36
N GLN A 59 -2.34 -5.87 -10.24
CA GLN A 59 -2.14 -5.20 -8.96
C GLN A 59 -0.71 -5.36 -8.43
N ILE A 60 -0.09 -6.52 -8.57
CA ILE A 60 1.31 -6.74 -8.19
C ILE A 60 2.26 -5.91 -9.06
N ILE A 61 2.05 -5.93 -10.38
CA ILE A 61 2.87 -5.13 -11.32
C ILE A 61 2.75 -3.66 -10.98
N MET A 62 1.53 -3.15 -10.71
CA MET A 62 1.36 -1.77 -10.32
C MET A 62 1.98 -1.46 -8.96
N LEU A 63 1.85 -2.32 -7.97
CA LEU A 63 2.50 -2.12 -6.67
C LEU A 63 4.03 -2.06 -6.83
N ALA A 64 4.61 -2.97 -7.61
CA ALA A 64 6.04 -2.98 -7.92
C ALA A 64 6.45 -1.70 -8.68
N GLY A 65 5.63 -1.23 -9.61
CA GLY A 65 5.83 0.03 -10.34
C GLY A 65 5.81 1.26 -9.42
N ILE A 66 4.85 1.33 -8.49
CA ILE A 66 4.76 2.39 -7.47
C ILE A 66 6.02 2.39 -6.59
N ILE A 67 6.44 1.22 -6.10
CA ILE A 67 7.66 1.10 -5.29
C ILE A 67 8.89 1.52 -6.11
N ALA A 68 9.01 1.04 -7.35
CA ALA A 68 10.10 1.38 -8.25
C ALA A 68 10.16 2.88 -8.54
N PHE A 69 9.01 3.55 -8.72
CA PHE A 69 8.93 4.99 -8.95
C PHE A 69 9.44 5.81 -7.76
N VAL A 70 9.16 5.36 -6.53
CA VAL A 70 9.65 6.00 -5.30
C VAL A 70 11.13 5.68 -5.04
N THR A 71 11.77 4.89 -5.91
CA THR A 71 13.20 4.55 -5.83
C THR A 71 14.01 5.49 -6.74
N PRO A 72 14.60 6.59 -6.25
CA PRO A 72 15.19 7.62 -7.12
C PRO A 72 16.45 7.15 -7.86
N VAL A 73 16.63 7.75 -9.04
CA VAL A 73 17.71 7.54 -10.01
C VAL A 73 19.04 8.11 -9.50
N ARG A 74 20.05 7.23 -9.39
CA ARG A 74 21.55 7.32 -9.34
C ARG A 74 22.31 8.61 -8.95
N SER A 75 21.74 9.80 -8.86
CA SER A 75 22.48 11.02 -8.54
C SER A 75 22.81 11.09 -7.04
N LYS A 76 24.08 11.38 -6.70
CA LYS A 76 24.57 11.45 -5.31
C LYS A 76 23.86 12.54 -4.49
N VAL A 77 23.44 13.63 -5.15
CA VAL A 77 22.80 14.80 -4.51
C VAL A 77 21.36 14.50 -4.08
N ILE A 78 20.63 13.72 -4.88
CA ILE A 78 19.23 13.31 -4.60
C ILE A 78 19.18 12.25 -3.49
N ARG A 79 20.29 11.53 -3.26
CA ARG A 79 20.34 10.37 -2.35
C ARG A 79 20.28 10.76 -0.87
N GLU A 80 20.83 11.91 -0.50
CA GLU A 80 20.82 12.39 0.90
C GLU A 80 19.46 12.98 1.30
N GLU A 81 18.76 13.66 0.38
CA GLU A 81 17.46 14.27 0.68
C GLU A 81 16.27 13.31 0.57
N LEU A 82 16.32 12.32 -0.34
CA LEU A 82 15.17 11.43 -0.63
C LEU A 82 15.33 10.02 -0.05
N GLY A 83 16.41 9.75 0.70
CA GLY A 83 16.70 8.44 1.28
C GLY A 83 15.60 7.95 2.23
N GLY A 84 15.04 8.84 3.05
CA GLY A 84 13.95 8.52 3.98
C GLY A 84 12.64 8.18 3.25
N ILE A 85 12.29 8.96 2.23
CA ILE A 85 11.09 8.76 1.41
C ILE A 85 11.14 7.42 0.66
N ARG A 86 12.32 7.05 0.16
CA ARG A 86 12.53 5.74 -0.49
C ARG A 86 12.23 4.58 0.45
N ARG A 87 12.80 4.59 1.65
CA ARG A 87 12.61 3.50 2.62
C ARG A 87 11.16 3.42 3.04
N LEU A 88 10.52 4.56 3.28
CA LEU A 88 9.09 4.65 3.56
C LEU A 88 8.25 4.01 2.45
N GLY A 89 8.48 4.37 1.19
CA GLY A 89 7.76 3.79 0.06
C GLY A 89 7.91 2.27 -0.06
N ILE A 90 9.12 1.76 0.18
CA ILE A 90 9.40 0.31 0.19
C ILE A 90 8.66 -0.38 1.35
N TYR A 91 8.79 0.13 2.58
CA TYR A 91 8.18 -0.52 3.74
C TYR A 91 6.65 -0.48 3.68
N VAL A 92 6.07 0.65 3.29
CA VAL A 92 4.61 0.77 3.12
C VAL A 92 4.13 -0.10 1.94
N GLY A 93 4.88 -0.15 0.84
CA GLY A 93 4.51 -0.97 -0.32
C GLY A 93 4.59 -2.48 -0.04
N VAL A 94 5.65 -2.94 0.63
CA VAL A 94 5.78 -4.35 1.04
C VAL A 94 4.77 -4.69 2.14
N GLY A 95 4.59 -3.82 3.13
CA GLY A 95 3.60 -4.00 4.18
C GLY A 95 2.17 -4.05 3.62
N TYR A 96 1.88 -3.30 2.54
CA TYR A 96 0.58 -3.32 1.87
C TYR A 96 0.19 -4.73 1.43
N LEU A 97 1.11 -5.53 0.88
CA LEU A 97 0.83 -6.91 0.46
C LEU A 97 0.26 -7.77 1.59
N ILE A 98 0.73 -7.54 2.83
CA ILE A 98 0.35 -8.30 4.00
C ILE A 98 -0.93 -7.72 4.60
N PHE A 99 -0.94 -6.42 4.88
CA PHE A 99 -2.02 -5.77 5.60
C PHE A 99 -3.30 -5.62 4.75
N SER A 100 -3.20 -5.56 3.42
CA SER A 100 -4.38 -5.47 2.54
C SER A 100 -5.27 -6.72 2.60
N ILE A 101 -4.79 -7.83 3.18
CA ILE A 101 -5.59 -9.05 3.39
C ILE A 101 -6.64 -8.85 4.50
N LEU A 102 -6.43 -7.90 5.41
CA LEU A 102 -7.22 -7.72 6.62
C LEU A 102 -8.73 -7.53 6.37
N PRO A 103 -9.21 -6.76 5.36
CA PRO A 103 -10.63 -6.65 5.04
C PRO A 103 -11.31 -7.99 4.69
N TYR A 104 -10.54 -9.00 4.26
CA TYR A 104 -11.05 -10.32 3.85
C TYR A 104 -11.07 -11.34 5.00
N ALA A 105 -10.52 -10.98 6.17
CA ALA A 105 -10.54 -11.85 7.34
C ALA A 105 -11.95 -12.02 7.92
N PHE A 106 -12.86 -11.07 7.66
CA PHE A 106 -14.23 -11.08 8.15
C PHE A 106 -15.22 -11.12 6.99
N HIS A 107 -16.06 -12.16 6.95
CA HIS A 107 -17.15 -12.27 5.99
C HIS A 107 -18.44 -11.84 6.68
N VAL A 108 -18.74 -10.54 6.62
CA VAL A 108 -19.96 -9.96 7.20
C VAL A 108 -20.78 -9.25 6.13
N PRO A 109 -22.13 -9.26 6.23
CA PRO A 109 -22.99 -8.62 5.23
C PRO A 109 -22.97 -7.08 5.30
N TYR A 110 -22.18 -6.49 6.20
CA TYR A 110 -22.12 -5.04 6.44
C TYR A 110 -20.95 -4.40 5.69
N PRO A 111 -21.21 -3.61 4.63
CA PRO A 111 -20.15 -2.90 3.89
C PRO A 111 -19.34 -1.93 4.78
N GLN A 112 -19.95 -1.42 5.85
CA GLN A 112 -19.29 -0.53 6.80
C GLN A 112 -18.12 -1.21 7.50
N THR A 113 -18.25 -2.51 7.82
CA THR A 113 -17.16 -3.28 8.42
C THR A 113 -16.01 -3.43 7.43
N TYR A 114 -16.31 -3.76 6.18
CA TYR A 114 -15.29 -3.88 5.14
C TYR A 114 -14.53 -2.54 4.94
N ILE A 115 -15.25 -1.42 4.82
CA ILE A 115 -14.65 -0.08 4.71
C ILE A 115 -13.84 0.28 5.96
N GLY A 116 -14.36 -0.03 7.15
CA GLY A 116 -13.65 0.20 8.41
C GLY A 116 -12.33 -0.57 8.50
N LEU A 117 -12.32 -1.83 8.04
CA LEU A 117 -11.10 -2.64 7.95
C LEU A 117 -10.12 -2.10 6.90
N ILE A 118 -10.62 -1.53 5.80
CA ILE A 118 -9.78 -0.82 4.82
C ILE A 118 -9.06 0.36 5.47
N ILE A 119 -9.79 1.20 6.19
CA ILE A 119 -9.21 2.35 6.90
C ILE A 119 -8.19 1.86 7.93
N ALA A 120 -8.56 0.85 8.71
CA ALA A 120 -7.71 0.29 9.77
C ALA A 120 -6.38 -0.24 9.23
N PHE A 121 -6.41 -1.08 8.17
CA PHE A 121 -5.15 -1.62 7.65
C PHE A 121 -4.27 -0.53 7.05
N ASN A 122 -4.84 0.51 6.44
CA ASN A 122 -4.04 1.61 5.89
C ASN A 122 -3.33 2.41 6.98
N VAL A 123 -4.03 2.67 8.09
CA VAL A 123 -3.43 3.33 9.26
C VAL A 123 -2.32 2.46 9.85
N ILE A 124 -2.57 1.15 10.02
CA ILE A 124 -1.58 0.21 10.56
C ILE A 124 -0.36 0.11 9.63
N ASN A 125 -0.57 -0.11 8.34
CA ASN A 125 0.49 -0.25 7.36
C ASN A 125 1.33 1.04 7.26
N GLY A 126 0.67 2.20 7.24
CA GLY A 126 1.35 3.49 7.24
C GLY A 126 2.15 3.77 8.50
N PHE A 127 1.60 3.43 9.67
CA PHE A 127 2.30 3.53 10.94
C PHE A 127 3.52 2.61 10.99
N VAL A 128 3.36 1.34 10.65
CA VAL A 128 4.45 0.36 10.63
C VAL A 128 5.52 0.75 9.62
N GLY A 129 5.12 1.17 8.42
CA GLY A 129 6.04 1.60 7.37
C GLY A 129 6.81 2.88 7.73
N GLY A 130 6.14 3.87 8.31
CA GLY A 130 6.77 5.10 8.80
C GLY A 130 7.70 4.87 9.98
N TYR A 131 7.30 4.02 10.93
CA TYR A 131 8.15 3.64 12.06
C TYR A 131 9.39 2.86 11.61
N ALA A 132 9.21 1.88 10.70
CA ALA A 132 10.32 1.12 10.13
C ALA A 132 11.28 2.02 9.34
N SER A 133 10.77 3.01 8.60
CA SER A 133 11.63 3.94 7.85
C SER A 133 12.46 4.85 8.76
N THR A 134 11.96 5.21 9.95
CA THR A 134 12.67 6.06 10.92
C THR A 134 13.67 5.31 11.80
N ILE A 135 13.46 4.03 12.08
CA ILE A 135 14.41 3.25 12.90
C ILE A 135 15.54 2.69 12.05
N LEU A 136 15.21 2.26 10.84
CA LEU A 136 16.14 1.68 9.92
C LEU A 136 16.72 2.74 8.97
N SER A 137 16.70 4.04 9.32
CA SER A 137 17.27 5.16 8.56
C SER A 137 18.78 5.33 8.79
#